data_AF-A0A1G6WQY2-F1
#
_entry.id   AF-A0A1G6WQY2-F1
#
_cell.length_a   1.000
_cell.length_b   1.000
_cell.length_c   1.000
_cell.angle_alpha   90.00
_cell.angle_beta   90.00
_cell.angle_gamma   90.00
#
_symmetry.space_group_name_H-M   'P 1'
#
loop_
_entity.id
_entity.type
_entity.pdbx_description
1 polymer ?
#
loop_
_entity_poly.entity_id
_entity_poly.type
_entity_poly.pdbx_seq_one_letter_code
_entity_poly.pdbx_strand_id
1 'polypeptide(L)' 'MAGAYCRYCGHRCFVWRVLPGRSWSGHMATCPGGMAHDRRAIGHDHTTAVNPLLGKEVRTP' A
#
# COMPACT_ATOMS: atom_id res chain seq x y z
N MET A 1 -5.37 -9.13 0.76
CA MET A 1 -5.12 -10.46 0.19
C MET A 1 -3.69 -10.86 0.50
N ALA A 2 -3.47 -11.67 1.54
CA ALA A 2 -2.18 -12.32 1.71
C ALA A 2 -2.05 -13.40 0.62
N GLY A 3 -1.02 -13.34 -0.22
CA GLY A 3 -0.72 -14.36 -1.24
C GLY A 3 -1.05 -14.02 -2.69
N ALA A 4 -1.78 -12.93 -2.97
CA ALA A 4 -2.12 -12.54 -4.35
C ALA A 4 -0.90 -11.97 -5.11
N TYR A 5 -0.77 -12.38 -6.37
CA TYR A 5 0.17 -11.77 -7.31
C TYR A 5 -0.46 -10.55 -7.96
N CYS A 6 0.32 -9.48 -8.11
CA CYS A 6 -0.14 -8.28 -8.80
C CYS A 6 -0.33 -8.57 -10.29
N ARG A 7 -1.52 -8.28 -10.83
CA ARG A 7 -1.85 -8.50 -12.25
C ARG A 7 -0.95 -7.70 -13.21
N TYR A 8 -0.34 -6.61 -12.72
CA TYR A 8 0.49 -5.72 -13.54
C TYR A 8 1.95 -6.18 -13.64
N CYS A 9 2.51 -6.81 -12.62
CA CYS A 9 3.92 -7.22 -12.63
C CYS A 9 4.13 -8.72 -12.39
N GLY A 10 3.09 -9.50 -12.11
CA GLY A 10 3.21 -10.94 -11.85
C GLY A 10 3.95 -11.29 -10.56
N HIS A 11 4.26 -10.32 -9.69
CA HIS A 11 4.98 -10.52 -8.42
C HIS A 11 4.12 -10.10 -7.22
N ARG A 12 4.53 -10.55 -6.02
CA ARG A 12 3.97 -10.08 -4.75
C ARG A 12 4.57 -8.72 -4.39
N CYS A 13 3.95 -7.64 -4.84
CA CYS A 13 4.45 -6.28 -4.69
C CYS A 13 3.55 -5.37 -3.83
N PHE A 14 2.71 -5.94 -2.96
CA PHE A 14 1.76 -5.17 -2.18
C PHE A 14 2.31 -4.78 -0.80
N VAL A 15 2.00 -3.56 -0.36
CA VAL A 15 2.34 -3.04 0.98
C VAL A 15 1.10 -2.51 1.68
N TRP A 16 1.03 -2.68 3.01
CA TRP A 16 -0.08 -2.18 3.81
C TRP A 16 0.00 -0.67 4.02
N ARG A 17 -1.10 0.04 3.75
CA ARG A 17 -1.20 1.50 3.86
C ARG A 17 -2.57 1.92 4.39
N VAL A 18 -2.62 3.15 4.91
CA VAL A 18 -3.84 3.80 5.39
C VAL A 18 -3.99 5.13 4.66
N LEU A 19 -5.19 5.47 4.21
CA LEU A 19 -5.43 6.77 3.58
C LEU A 19 -5.34 7.92 4.60
N PRO A 20 -4.95 9.12 4.17
CA PRO A 20 -5.06 10.33 4.98
C PRO A 20 -6.51 10.48 5.50
N GLY A 21 -6.69 10.77 6.79
CA GLY A 21 -8.01 10.83 7.42
C GLY A 21 -8.60 9.47 7.85
N ARG A 22 -7.87 8.36 7.71
CA ARG A 22 -8.19 7.02 8.25
C ARG A 22 -9.49 6.36 7.75
N SER A 23 -10.09 6.85 6.67
CA SER A 23 -11.31 6.27 6.09
C SER A 23 -11.13 4.90 5.45
N TRP A 24 -9.89 4.54 5.09
CA TRP A 24 -9.57 3.29 4.41
C TRP A 24 -8.19 2.76 4.79
N SER A 25 -8.07 1.44 4.88
CA SER A 25 -6.80 0.75 5.03
C SER A 25 -6.78 -0.52 4.17
N GLY A 26 -5.64 -0.78 3.55
CA GLY A 26 -5.55 -1.87 2.59
C GLY A 26 -4.16 -2.07 2.02
N HIS A 27 -4.07 -3.03 1.11
CA HIS A 27 -2.85 -3.36 0.39
C HIS A 27 -2.77 -2.54 -0.90
N MET A 28 -1.69 -1.78 -1.08
CA MET A 28 -1.41 -0.99 -2.29
C MET A 28 -0.20 -1.55 -3.02
N ALA A 29 -0.19 -1.48 -4.34
CA ALA A 29 0.90 -2.00 -5.16
C ALA A 29 2.12 -1.05 -5.17
N THR A 30 3.32 -1.63 -5.29
CA THR A 30 4.58 -0.87 -5.44
C THR A 30 5.10 -0.83 -6.87
N CYS A 31 4.55 -1.62 -7.79
CA CYS A 31 4.93 -1.56 -9.21
C CYS A 31 4.20 -0.40 -9.94
N PRO A 32 4.79 0.17 -11.01
CA PRO A 32 4.21 1.34 -11.69
C PRO A 32 2.76 1.15 -12.17
N GLY A 33 2.45 0.00 -12.76
CA GLY A 33 1.10 -0.30 -13.26
C GLY A 33 0.07 -0.44 -12.13
N GLY A 34 0.46 -1.06 -11.01
CA GLY A 34 -0.39 -1.18 -9.83
C GLY A 34 -0.60 0.16 -9.13
N MET A 35 0.45 0.98 -9.00
CA MET A 35 0.32 2.34 -8.46
C MET A 35 -0.62 3.19 -9.29
N ALA A 36 -0.52 3.12 -10.62
CA ALA A 36 -1.43 3.85 -11.51
C ALA A 36 -2.88 3.37 -11.35
N HIS A 37 -3.10 2.08 -11.08
CA HIS A 37 -4.42 1.56 -10.74
C HIS A 37 -4.93 2.10 -9.40
N ASP A 38 -4.11 2.04 -8.35
CA ASP A 38 -4.48 2.54 -7.02
C ASP A 38 -4.85 4.04 -7.09
N ARG A 39 -4.05 4.86 -7.78
CA ARG A 39 -4.36 6.28 -8.00
C ARG A 39 -5.71 6.50 -8.69
N ARG A 40 -6.02 5.70 -9.71
CA ARG A 40 -7.31 5.79 -10.41
C ARG A 40 -8.49 5.33 -9.56
N ALA A 41 -8.30 4.28 -8.75
CA ALA A 41 -9.37 3.66 -7.99
C ALA A 41 -9.72 4.42 -6.70
N ILE A 42 -8.70 4.93 -5.99
CA ILE A 42 -8.85 5.50 -4.65
C ILE A 42 -8.13 6.84 -4.47
N GLY A 43 -7.57 7.43 -5.53
CA GLY A 43 -6.90 8.74 -5.49
C GLY A 43 -5.50 8.75 -4.88
N HIS A 44 -5.02 7.59 -4.39
CA HIS A 44 -3.76 7.45 -3.68
C HIS A 44 -3.00 6.20 -4.12
N ASP A 45 -1.70 6.19 -3.84
CA ASP A 45 -0.81 5.04 -3.96
C ASP A 45 0.02 4.86 -2.69
N HIS A 46 0.91 3.87 -2.68
CA HIS A 46 1.72 3.58 -1.51
C HIS A 46 2.71 4.69 -1.10
N THR A 47 2.98 5.67 -1.96
CA THR A 47 3.89 6.81 -1.71
C THR A 47 3.16 8.02 -1.13
N THR A 48 1.86 8.14 -1.40
CA THR A 48 1.00 9.23 -0.90
C THR A 48 0.15 8.80 0.29
N ALA A 49 -0.09 7.50 0.46
CA ALA A 49 -0.77 6.94 1.62
C ALA A 49 0.16 6.77 2.83
N VAL A 50 -0.41 6.87 4.03
CA VAL A 50 0.32 6.76 5.29
C VAL A 50 0.79 5.32 5.50
N ASN A 51 2.07 5.15 5.83
CA ASN A 51 2.60 3.89 6.32
C ASN A 51 2.46 3.83 7.86
N PRO A 52 1.50 3.06 8.42
CA PRO A 52 1.29 3.02 9.86
C PRO A 52 2.40 2.29 10.64
N LEU A 53 3.34 1.63 9.94
CA LEU A 53 4.45 0.90 10.56
C LEU A 53 5.70 1.78 10.73
N LEU A 54 5.80 2.90 10.01
CA LEU A 54 6.97 3.79 10.07
C LEU A 54 7.09 4.54 11.42
N GLY A 55 5.97 4.80 12.11
CA GLY A 55 5.96 5.42 13.44
C GLY A 55 6.09 4.44 14.61
N LYS A 56 6.33 3.16 14.33
CA LYS A 56 6.57 2.13 15.34
C LYS A 56 8.06 1.85 15.38
N GLU A 57 8.84 2.86 15.76
CA GLU A 57 10.19 2.58 16.24
C GLU A 57 10.06 1.54 17.35
N VAL A 58 10.71 0.42 17.10
CA VAL A 58 10.77 -0.75 17.97
C VAL A 58 11.22 -0.25 19.34
N ARG A 59 10.30 -0.22 20.33
CA ARG A 59 10.72 -0.28 21.73
C ARG A 59 11.26 -1.68 21.95
N THR A 60 12.53 -1.87 21.61
CA THR A 60 13.28 -3.05 22.03
C THR A 60 13.36 -2.99 23.56
N PRO A 61 13.05 -4.07 24.30
CA PRO A 61 13.23 -4.11 25.75
C PRO A 61 14.68 -3.87 26.18
#